data_AF-A0A1L9C4M1-F1
#
_entry.id   AF-A0A1L9C4M1-F1
#
_cell.length_a   1.000
_cell.length_b   1.000
_cell.length_c   1.000
_cell.angle_alpha   90.00
_cell.angle_beta   90.00
_cell.angle_gamma   90.00
#
_symmetry.space_group_name_H-M   'P 1'
#
loop_
_entity.id
_entity.type
_entity.pdbx_description
1 polymer ?
#
loop_
_entity_poly.entity_id
_entity_poly.type
_entity_poly.pdbx_seq_one_letter_code
_entity_poly.pdbx_strand_id
1 'polypeptide(L)'
;MEPKEVYPDERLLNKQKYHWENVFLNYSSKFGYEPSESAKRAVNFFNNRGLTKILELGAGQGRDSLYFAKKGLEVFSVDYSKQGLKCI
;
A
#
# COMPACT_ATOMS: atom_id res chain seq x y z
N MET A 1 7.63 36.55 4.36
CA MET A 1 6.61 35.93 3.47
C MET A 1 6.74 34.44 3.65
N GLU A 2 5.66 33.75 4.05
CA GLU A 2 5.69 32.29 4.11
C GLU A 2 5.78 31.70 2.70
N PRO A 3 6.46 30.55 2.50
CA PRO A 3 6.54 29.92 1.20
C PRO A 3 5.14 29.52 0.74
N LYS A 4 4.73 29.91 -0.48
CA LYS A 4 3.56 29.30 -1.10
C LYS A 4 3.89 27.84 -1.40
N GLU A 5 3.19 26.92 -0.77
CA GLU A 5 3.26 25.51 -1.11
C GLU A 5 2.83 25.32 -2.58
N VAL A 6 3.75 24.85 -3.40
CA VAL A 6 3.47 24.49 -4.79
C VAL A 6 3.05 23.04 -4.81
N TYR A 7 1.74 22.81 -4.91
CA TYR A 7 1.20 21.46 -5.08
C TYR A 7 1.29 21.03 -6.55
N PRO A 8 1.57 19.73 -6.82
CA PRO A 8 1.53 19.20 -8.18
C PRO A 8 0.14 19.38 -8.81
N ASP A 9 0.10 19.55 -10.13
CA ASP A 9 -1.14 19.58 -10.90
C ASP A 9 -2.00 18.33 -10.59
N GLU A 10 -3.26 18.54 -10.24
CA GLU A 10 -4.18 17.46 -9.84
C GLU A 10 -4.39 16.42 -10.94
N ARG A 11 -4.37 16.84 -12.22
CA ARG A 11 -4.48 15.93 -13.36
C ARG A 11 -3.24 15.05 -13.45
N LEU A 12 -2.06 15.58 -13.11
CA LEU A 12 -0.83 14.79 -13.03
C LEU A 12 -0.92 13.75 -11.90
N LEU A 13 -1.44 14.13 -10.73
CA LEU A 13 -1.65 13.18 -9.63
C LEU A 13 -2.65 12.08 -9.99
N ASN A 14 -3.76 12.43 -10.64
CA ASN A 14 -4.79 11.47 -11.07
C ASN A 14 -4.29 10.46 -12.12
N LYS A 15 -3.21 10.77 -12.86
CA LYS A 15 -2.59 9.79 -13.78
C LYS A 15 -1.98 8.58 -13.07
N GLN A 16 -1.66 8.69 -11.78
CA GLN A 16 -1.11 7.56 -11.00
C GLN A 16 -2.07 6.37 -10.98
N LYS A 17 -3.39 6.63 -10.88
CA LYS A 17 -4.40 5.56 -10.91
C LYS A 17 -4.29 4.71 -12.17
N TYR A 18 -4.29 5.35 -13.34
CA TYR A 18 -4.19 4.63 -14.62
C TYR A 18 -2.85 3.91 -14.78
N HIS A 19 -1.76 4.54 -14.32
CA HIS A 19 -0.44 3.91 -14.33
C HIS A 19 -0.44 2.59 -13.55
N TRP A 20 -0.87 2.60 -12.29
CA TRP A 20 -0.86 1.41 -11.44
C TRP A 20 -1.92 0.37 -11.81
N GLU A 21 -3.08 0.79 -12.32
CA GLU A 21 -4.07 -0.13 -12.90
C GLU A 21 -3.42 -0.95 -14.04
N ASN A 22 -2.72 -0.28 -14.96
CA ASN A 22 -2.04 -0.94 -16.07
C ASN A 22 -0.85 -1.80 -15.62
N VAL A 23 -0.08 -1.35 -14.62
CA VAL A 23 1.04 -2.14 -14.06
C VAL A 23 0.52 -3.47 -13.52
N PHE A 24 -0.50 -3.46 -12.67
CA PHE A 24 -1.02 -4.69 -12.06
C PHE A 24 -1.84 -5.54 -13.04
N LEU A 25 -2.41 -4.95 -14.08
CA LEU A 25 -3.06 -5.72 -15.16
C LEU A 25 -2.05 -6.58 -15.93
N ASN A 26 -0.88 -6.04 -16.21
CA ASN A 26 0.14 -6.74 -17.00
C ASN A 26 1.12 -7.55 -16.14
N TYR A 27 1.34 -7.15 -14.88
CA TYR A 27 2.28 -7.81 -14.00
C TYR A 27 1.80 -7.77 -12.54
N SER A 28 0.91 -8.71 -12.20
CA SER A 28 0.27 -8.81 -10.88
C SER A 28 1.25 -9.00 -9.72
N SER A 29 2.42 -9.59 -9.96
CA SER A 29 3.48 -9.83 -8.97
C SER A 29 4.67 -8.87 -9.14
N LYS A 30 4.41 -7.63 -9.57
CA LYS A 30 5.41 -6.58 -9.81
C LYS A 30 6.50 -6.45 -8.74
N PHE A 31 6.14 -6.68 -7.48
CA PHE A 31 7.00 -6.56 -6.30
C PHE A 31 7.36 -7.90 -5.66
N GLY A 32 7.07 -9.03 -6.32
CA GLY A 32 7.24 -10.37 -5.76
C GLY A 32 6.28 -10.66 -4.60
N TYR A 33 6.51 -11.76 -3.90
CA TYR A 33 5.60 -12.27 -2.86
C TYR A 33 6.08 -12.02 -1.43
N GLU A 34 7.35 -11.67 -1.26
CA GLU A 34 7.94 -11.42 0.06
C GLU A 34 7.52 -10.03 0.58
N PRO A 35 7.24 -9.92 1.89
CA PRO A 35 6.92 -8.64 2.49
C PRO A 35 8.10 -7.68 2.41
N SER A 36 7.79 -6.39 2.32
CA SER A 36 8.78 -5.33 2.38
C SER A 36 9.49 -5.30 3.74
N GLU A 37 10.72 -4.81 3.75
CA GLU A 37 11.45 -4.57 5.00
C GLU A 37 10.73 -3.54 5.90
N SER A 38 10.02 -2.59 5.30
CA SER A 38 9.17 -1.65 6.01
C SER A 38 8.01 -2.35 6.72
N ALA A 39 7.34 -3.29 6.07
CA ALA A 39 6.26 -4.07 6.69
C ALA A 39 6.76 -4.92 7.86
N LYS A 40 7.92 -5.58 7.73
CA LYS A 40 8.56 -6.32 8.83
C LYS A 40 8.84 -5.42 10.03
N ARG A 41 9.38 -4.22 9.81
CA ARG A 41 9.64 -3.22 10.87
C ARG A 41 8.35 -2.70 11.49
N ALA A 42 7.31 -2.46 10.68
CA ALA A 42 6.02 -1.99 11.14
C ALA A 42 5.34 -3.00 12.07
N VAL A 43 5.33 -4.29 11.74
CA VAL A 43 4.80 -5.35 12.63
C VAL A 43 5.50 -5.34 13.98
N ASN A 44 6.84 -5.27 14.00
CA ASN A 44 7.58 -5.19 15.25
C ASN A 44 7.18 -3.97 16.08
N PHE A 45 7.02 -2.82 15.43
CA PHE A 45 6.59 -1.59 16.08
C PHE A 45 5.16 -1.69 16.66
N PHE A 46 4.21 -2.25 15.90
CA PHE A 46 2.82 -2.42 16.31
C PHE A 46 2.69 -3.40 17.48
N ASN A 47 3.36 -4.55 17.39
CA ASN A 47 3.34 -5.58 18.44
C ASN A 47 3.90 -5.04 19.76
N ASN A 48 5.01 -4.29 19.71
CA ASN A 48 5.60 -3.69 20.91
C ASN A 48 4.69 -2.64 21.58
N ARG A 49 3.64 -2.18 20.89
CA ARG A 49 2.65 -1.22 21.39
C ARG A 49 1.28 -1.84 21.62
N GLY A 50 1.13 -3.15 21.44
CA GLY A 50 -0.16 -3.83 21.54
C GLY A 50 -1.20 -3.36 20.52
N LEU A 51 -0.76 -2.80 19.38
CA LEU A 51 -1.67 -2.35 18.32
C LEU A 51 -2.07 -3.54 17.45
N THR A 52 -3.37 -3.70 17.22
CA THR A 52 -3.94 -4.88 16.54
C THR A 52 -4.69 -4.55 15.26
N LYS A 53 -5.04 -3.28 15.01
CA LYS A 53 -5.87 -2.85 13.87
C LYS A 53 -5.14 -1.76 13.08
N ILE A 54 -4.97 -1.96 11.78
CA ILE A 54 -4.20 -1.05 10.92
C ILE A 54 -4.94 -0.68 9.64
N LEU A 55 -4.66 0.52 9.13
CA LEU A 55 -5.03 0.97 7.79
C LEU A 55 -3.77 1.04 6.92
N GLU A 56 -3.77 0.31 5.82
CA GLU A 56 -2.71 0.32 4.82
C GLU A 56 -3.17 1.10 3.58
N LEU A 57 -2.43 2.16 3.25
CA LEU A 57 -2.66 2.99 2.08
C LEU A 57 -1.75 2.56 0.94
N GLY A 58 -2.32 2.28 -0.23
CA GLY A 58 -1.55 1.82 -1.39
C GLY A 58 -1.15 0.37 -1.28
N ALA A 59 -2.10 -0.50 -0.92
CA ALA A 59 -1.86 -1.93 -0.71
C ALA A 59 -1.36 -2.67 -1.97
N GLY A 60 -1.64 -2.13 -3.16
CA GLY A 60 -1.26 -2.70 -4.44
C GLY A 60 -1.68 -4.17 -4.53
N GLN A 61 -0.72 -5.05 -4.82
CA GLN A 61 -0.88 -6.50 -4.91
C GLN A 61 -0.90 -7.25 -3.56
N GLY A 62 -0.94 -6.55 -2.42
CA GLY A 62 -1.24 -7.14 -1.11
C GLY A 62 -0.13 -7.90 -0.40
N ARG A 63 1.12 -7.90 -0.89
CA ARG A 63 2.21 -8.68 -0.25
C ARG A 63 2.43 -8.32 1.23
N ASP A 64 2.27 -7.03 1.56
CA ASP A 64 2.42 -6.52 2.92
C ASP A 64 1.12 -6.72 3.72
N SER A 65 -0.05 -6.49 3.11
CA SER A 65 -1.37 -6.78 3.70
C SER A 65 -1.48 -8.22 4.21
N LEU A 66 -1.11 -9.19 3.36
CA LEU A 66 -1.13 -10.61 3.71
C LEU A 66 -0.13 -10.94 4.81
N TYR A 67 1.03 -10.28 4.82
CA TYR A 67 2.00 -10.44 5.89
C TYR A 67 1.49 -9.90 7.22
N PHE A 68 0.87 -8.72 7.24
CA PHE A 68 0.25 -8.15 8.43
C PHE A 68 -0.85 -9.07 8.99
N ALA A 69 -1.73 -9.58 8.13
CA ALA A 69 -2.79 -10.51 8.54
C ALA A 69 -2.20 -11.81 9.13
N LYS A 70 -1.16 -12.38 8.50
CA LYS A 70 -0.43 -13.55 9.03
C LYS A 70 0.23 -13.30 10.39
N LYS A 71 0.46 -12.04 10.76
CA LYS A 71 1.00 -11.63 12.07
C LYS A 71 -0.07 -11.34 13.11
N GLY A 72 -1.34 -11.59 12.79
CA GLY A 72 -2.47 -11.46 13.71
C GLY A 72 -3.05 -10.04 13.78
N LEU A 73 -2.69 -9.17 12.84
CA LEU A 73 -3.28 -7.83 12.73
C LEU A 73 -4.60 -7.89 11.94
N GLU A 74 -5.59 -7.11 12.36
CA GLU A 74 -6.77 -6.78 11.58
C GLU A 74 -6.40 -5.68 10.58
N VAL A 75 -6.42 -6.01 9.28
CA VAL A 75 -5.89 -5.15 8.22
C VAL A 75 -7.03 -4.58 7.38
N PHE A 76 -7.08 -3.26 7.28
CA PHE A 76 -7.90 -2.54 6.32
C PHE A 76 -6.98 -2.00 5.23
N SER A 77 -7.13 -2.50 4.02
CA SER A 77 -6.25 -2.12 2.90
C SER A 77 -7.04 -1.34 1.87
N VAL A 78 -6.47 -0.23 1.40
CA VAL A 78 -7.06 0.58 0.32
C VAL A 78 -6.04 0.82 -0.77
N ASP A 79 -6.52 0.79 -2.01
CA ASP A 79 -5.75 1.18 -3.18
C ASP A 79 -6.71 1.76 -4.23
N TYR A 80 -6.27 2.75 -5.00
CA TYR A 80 -7.07 3.27 -6.12
C TYR A 80 -7.03 2.36 -7.35
N SER A 81 -6.10 1.41 -7.39
CA SER A 81 -5.95 0.40 -8.43
C SER A 81 -6.85 -0.78 -8.09
N LYS A 82 -7.94 -0.93 -8.83
CA LYS A 82 -8.85 -2.07 -8.67
C LYS A 82 -8.13 -3.36 -9.01
N GLN A 83 -7.29 -3.33 -10.03
CA GLN A 83 -6.52 -4.50 -10.45
C GLN A 83 -5.47 -4.91 -9.42
N GLY A 84 -4.83 -3.96 -8.72
CA GLY A 84 -3.94 -4.26 -7.59
C GLY A 84 -4.67 -5.07 -6.51
N LEU A 85 -5.83 -4.58 -6.07
CA LEU A 85 -6.62 -5.25 -5.02
C LEU A 85 -7.13 -6.65 -5.42
N LYS A 86 -7.32 -6.92 -6.71
CA LYS A 86 -7.71 -8.26 -7.21
C LYS A 86 -6.58 -9.28 -7.13
N CYS A 87 -5.34 -8.84 -6.89
CA CYS A 87 -4.18 -9.73 -6.78
C CYS A 87 -3.95 -10.25 -5.35
N ILE A 88 -4.65 -9.69 -4.35
CA ILE A 88 -4.53 -10.05 -2.92
C ILE A 88 -5.10 -11.43 -2.65
#